data_AF-A0A2N3CJH0-F1
#
_entry.id   AF-A0A2N3CJH0-F1
#
_cell.length_a   1.000
_cell.length_b   1.000
_cell.length_c   1.000
_cell.angle_alpha   90.00
_cell.angle_beta   90.00
_cell.angle_gamma   90.00
#
_symmetry.space_group_name_H-M   'P 1'
#
loop_
_entity.id
_entity.type
_entity.pdbx_description
1 polymer ?
#
loop_
_entity_poly.entity_id
_entity_poly.type
_entity_poly.pdbx_seq_one_letter_code
_entity_poly.pdbx_strand_id
1 'polypeptide(L)' 'TLSPATWARLKRRFFRLHFQYLCAFDRPGDYDYFAITAGPQRLAERFAGRTHSPGRITRAVSPHRSLA' A
#
# COMPACT_ATOMS: atom_id res chain seq x y z
N THR A 1 -8.28 -0.61 -5.07
CA THR A 1 -8.19 -1.73 -6.02
C THR A 1 -8.98 -1.41 -7.28
N LEU A 2 -8.64 -2.05 -8.41
CA LEU A 2 -9.33 -1.80 -9.69
C LEU A 2 -10.64 -2.58 -9.73
N SER A 3 -11.74 -1.96 -10.17
CA SER A 3 -12.96 -2.71 -10.47
C SER A 3 -12.73 -3.71 -11.62
N PRO A 4 -13.55 -4.78 -11.72
CA PRO A 4 -13.44 -5.74 -12.83
C PRO A 4 -13.52 -5.08 -14.22
N ALA A 5 -14.38 -4.07 -14.38
CA ALA A 5 -14.51 -3.31 -15.62
C ALA A 5 -13.25 -2.50 -15.93
N THR A 6 -12.72 -1.77 -14.94
CA THR A 6 -11.47 -1.01 -15.08
C THR A 6 -10.28 -1.94 -15.33
N TRP A 7 -10.21 -3.09 -14.67
CA TRP A 7 -9.20 -4.12 -14.90
C TRP A 7 -9.25 -4.65 -16.34
N ALA A 8 -10.43 -5.01 -16.85
CA ALA A 8 -10.58 -5.51 -18.21
C ALA A 8 -10.06 -4.52 -19.28
N ARG A 9 -10.25 -3.21 -19.03
CA ARG A 9 -9.76 -2.12 -19.89
C ARG A 9 -8.23 -1.94 -19.85
N LEU A 10 -7.60 -2.29 -18.73
CA LEU A 10 -6.22 -1.91 -18.43
C LEU A 10 -5.24 -3.08 -18.35
N LYS A 11 -5.73 -4.33 -18.28
CA LYS A 11 -4.91 -5.55 -18.10
C LYS A 11 -3.73 -5.73 -19.06
N ARG A 12 -3.74 -5.06 -20.23
CA ARG A 12 -2.64 -5.08 -21.23
C ARG A 12 -1.81 -3.79 -21.27
N ARG A 13 -2.13 -2.79 -20.44
CA ARG A 13 -1.41 -1.52 -20.35
C ARG A 13 -0.39 -1.59 -19.21
N PHE A 14 0.69 -2.34 -19.43
CA PHE A 14 1.66 -2.70 -18.38
C PHE A 14 2.26 -1.48 -17.66
N PHE A 15 2.75 -0.47 -18.40
CA PHE A 15 3.30 0.74 -17.79
C PHE A 15 2.28 1.48 -16.92
N ARG A 16 1.06 1.61 -17.41
CA ARG A 16 -0.03 2.22 -16.64
C ARG A 16 -0.31 1.42 -15.37
N LEU A 17 -0.40 0.08 -15.46
CA LEU A 17 -0.68 -0.76 -14.30
C LEU A 17 0.45 -0.72 -13.26
N HIS A 18 1.71 -0.67 -13.70
CA HIS A 18 2.87 -0.57 -12.81
C HIS A 18 2.78 0.65 -11.88
N PHE A 19 2.43 1.81 -12.42
CA PHE A 19 2.29 3.05 -11.64
C PHE A 19 0.91 3.26 -11.02
N GLN A 20 -0.02 2.32 -11.20
CA GLN A 20 -1.40 2.51 -10.76
C GLN A 20 -1.52 2.69 -9.24
N TYR A 21 -0.62 2.11 -8.44
CA TYR A 21 -0.71 2.25 -6.99
C TYR A 21 -0.59 3.71 -6.51
N LEU A 22 0.02 4.59 -7.30
CA LEU A 22 0.10 6.03 -7.05
C LEU A 22 -1.14 6.80 -7.52
N CYS A 23 -1.93 6.21 -8.42
CA CYS A 23 -3.13 6.82 -8.95
C CYS A 23 -4.36 6.46 -8.12
N ALA A 24 -5.42 7.26 -8.25
CA ALA A 24 -6.69 6.98 -7.61
C ALA A 24 -7.26 5.65 -8.13
N PHE A 25 -7.75 4.82 -7.22
CA PHE A 25 -8.49 3.62 -7.55
C PHE A 25 -9.99 3.92 -7.58
N ASP A 26 -10.71 3.28 -8.50
CA ASP A 26 -12.16 3.38 -8.59
C ASP A 26 -12.89 2.58 -7.50
N ARG A 27 -12.22 1.61 -6.87
CA ARG A 27 -12.67 0.96 -5.64
C ARG A 27 -11.61 1.16 -4.57
N PRO A 28 -11.67 2.23 -3.76
CA PRO A 28 -10.70 2.46 -2.69
C PRO A 28 -10.66 1.24 -1.76
N GLY A 29 -9.46 0.86 -1.34
CA GLY A 29 -9.24 -0.25 -0.41
C GLY A 29 -8.12 0.08 0.55
N ASP A 30 -7.54 -0.94 1.17
CA ASP A 30 -6.48 -0.77 2.17
C ASP A 30 -5.28 0.01 1.64
N TYR A 31 -4.86 -0.25 0.40
CA TYR A 31 -3.80 0.52 -0.27
C TYR A 31 -4.42 1.53 -1.23
N ASP A 32 -4.81 2.66 -0.67
CA ASP A 32 -5.18 3.86 -1.44
C ASP A 32 -4.21 4.98 -1.09
N TYR A 33 -3.44 5.42 -2.09
CA TYR A 33 -2.34 6.36 -1.88
C TYR A 33 -2.83 7.70 -1.33
N PHE A 34 -3.92 8.23 -1.85
CA PHE A 34 -4.46 9.52 -1.43
C PHE A 34 -5.04 9.45 -0.02
N ALA A 35 -5.78 8.39 0.31
CA ALA A 35 -6.28 8.20 1.68
C ALA A 35 -5.14 8.04 2.70
N ILE A 36 -4.02 7.43 2.31
CA ILE A 36 -2.85 7.23 3.19
C ILE A 36 -2.05 8.53 3.38
N THR A 37 -1.87 9.32 2.32
CA THR A 37 -0.94 10.47 2.33
C THR A 37 -1.61 11.81 2.53
N ALA A 38 -2.87 11.95 2.11
CA ALA A 38 -3.63 13.20 2.10
C ALA A 38 -5.05 13.05 2.67
N GLY A 39 -5.35 11.89 3.28
CA GLY A 39 -6.64 11.63 3.90
C GLY A 39 -6.79 12.31 5.26
N PRO A 40 -8.03 12.49 5.75
CA PRO A 40 -8.29 13.13 7.03
C PRO A 40 -8.01 12.24 8.25
N GLN A 41 -7.83 10.93 8.04
CA GLN A 41 -7.63 9.95 9.11
C GLN A 41 -6.13 9.70 9.34
N ARG A 42 -5.71 9.54 10.60
CA ARG A 42 -4.32 9.21 10.89
C ARG A 42 -4.00 7.78 10.43
N LEU A 43 -2.75 7.56 10.03
CA LEU A 43 -2.27 6.26 9.58
C LEU A 43 -2.50 5.15 10.62
N ALA A 44 -2.27 5.46 11.90
CA ALA A 44 -2.46 4.53 13.01
C ALA A 44 -3.93 4.11 13.17
N GLU A 45 -4.87 5.05 13.04
CA GLU A 45 -6.31 4.78 13.14
C GLU A 45 -6.80 3.95 11.95
N ARG A 46 -6.34 4.30 10.74
CA ARG A 46 -6.70 3.62 9.50
C ARG A 46 -6.30 2.14 9.49
N PHE A 47 -5.21 1.79 10.16
CA PHE A 47 -4.65 0.44 10.19
C PHE A 47 -4.69 -0.22 11.58
N ALA A 48 -5.46 0.31 12.53
CA ALA A 48 -5.46 -0.14 13.93
C ALA A 48 -5.74 -1.65 14.11
N GLY A 49 -6.61 -2.24 13.28
CA GLY A 49 -6.96 -3.67 13.33
C GLY A 49 -6.20 -4.54 12.33
N ARG A 50 -5.25 -3.99 11.56
CA ARG A 50 -4.61 -4.71 10.46
C ARG A 50 -3.36 -5.45 10.95
N THR A 51 -3.37 -6.78 10.83
CA THR A 51 -2.18 -7.60 11.10
C THR A 51 -1.07 -7.30 10.10
N HIS A 52 0.17 -7.42 10.55
CA HIS A 52 1.33 -7.35 9.67
C HIS A 52 1.33 -8.48 8.63
N SER A 53 2.08 -8.29 7.54
CA SER A 53 2.29 -9.35 6.55
C SER A 53 2.89 -10.60 7.23
N PRO A 54 2.41 -11.82 6.93
CA PRO A 54 2.93 -13.06 7.52
C PRO A 54 4.46 -13.22 7.38
N GLY A 55 5.05 -12.64 6.34
CA GLY A 55 6.49 -12.65 6.10
C GLY A 55 7.27 -11.52 6.79
N ARG A 56 6.69 -10.79 7.74
CA ARG A 56 7.38 -9.68 8.42
C ARG A 56 8.57 -10.22 9.22
N ILE A 57 9.78 -9.84 8.79
CA ILE A 57 11.00 -10.07 9.55
C ILE A 57 11.12 -8.97 10.61
N THR A 58 11.09 -9.35 11.88
CA THR A 58 11.28 -8.42 13.02
C THR A 58 12.68 -8.54 13.65
N ARG A 59 13.45 -9.55 13.27
CA ARG A 59 14.82 -9.76 13.74
C ARG A 59 15.71 -8.60 13.30
N ALA A 60 16.43 -8.01 14.25
CA ALA A 60 17.43 -6.99 13.94
C ALA A 60 18.55 -7.60 13.06
N VAL A 61 18.89 -6.91 11.97
CA VAL A 61 19.93 -7.34 11.03
C VAL A 61 21.26 -6.64 11.30
N SER A 62 21.25 -5.49 11.97
CA SER A 62 22.45 -4.74 12.32
C SER A 62 23.35 -5.54 13.29
N PRO A 63 24.66 -5.67 13.00
CA PRO A 63 25.62 -6.21 13.97
C PRO A 63 25.97 -5.20 15.07
N HIS A 64 25.72 -3.91 14.84
CA HIS A 64 26.01 -2.83 15.79
C HIS A 64 24.87 -2.67 16.80
N ARG A 65 25.22 -2.70 18.08
CA ARG A 65 24.27 -2.58 19.22
C ARG A 65 24.26 -1.19 19.86
N SER A 66 25.24 -0.35 19.53
CA SER A 66 25.37 1.03 19.97
C SER A 66 25.88 1.90 18.82
N LEU A 67 25.53 3.18 18.85
CA LEU A 67 26.23 4.19 18.04
C LEU A 67 27.64 4.40 18.61
N ALA A 68 28.58 4.78 17.76
CA ALA A 68 29.92 5.21 18.19
C ALA A 68 29.88 6.63 18.73
#